data_AF-A4CPN8-F1
#
_entry.id   AF-A4CPN8-F1
#
_cell.length_a   1.000
_cell.length_b   1.000
_cell.length_c   1.000
_cell.angle_alpha   90.00
_cell.angle_beta   90.00
_cell.angle_gamma   90.00
#
_symmetry.space_group_name_H-M   'P 1'
#
loop_
_entity.id
_entity.type
_entity.pdbx_description
1 polymer ?
#
loop_
_entity_poly.entity_id
_entity_poly.type
_entity_poly.pdbx_seq_one_letter_code
_entity_poly.pdbx_strand_id
1 'polypeptide(L)'
;MKYNYCLSIILCLAAFGSCGTPKATGGSGFPYATTWELDFISGTRIAFEGLFPDRKPVLTFNAGEGTASGNSGCNGYTAPVEISGNRIEFGQPGPSTMMYCGPGENQFREMLQKVNRWEVNSNGKLTLLLGDIPMLRFKKASP
;
A
#
# COMPACT_ATOMS: atom_id res chain seq x y z
N MET A 1 4.29 77.96 2.11
CA MET A 1 5.11 77.16 3.05
C MET A 1 4.83 75.69 2.71
N LYS A 2 5.71 75.01 1.96
CA LYS A 2 6.76 74.07 2.42
C LYS A 2 6.19 72.81 3.13
N TYR A 3 6.32 71.64 2.45
CA TYR A 3 6.47 70.22 2.86
C TYR A 3 6.02 69.78 4.30
N ASN A 4 5.48 68.59 4.61
CA ASN A 4 5.71 67.23 4.09
C ASN A 4 4.77 66.19 4.77
N TYR A 5 4.69 64.99 4.17
CA TYR A 5 4.03 63.74 4.56
C TYR A 5 4.10 63.28 6.04
N CYS A 6 3.06 62.59 6.54
CA CYS A 6 3.25 61.40 7.40
C CYS A 6 1.99 60.53 7.60
N LEU A 7 2.21 59.21 7.46
CA LEU A 7 1.45 58.05 7.97
C LEU A 7 0.18 57.56 7.24
N SER A 8 0.45 56.89 6.11
CA SER A 8 0.29 55.44 5.89
C SER A 8 -0.97 54.68 6.36
N ILE A 9 -1.67 54.24 5.31
CA ILE A 9 -2.64 53.16 5.12
C ILE A 9 -2.19 51.84 5.78
N ILE A 10 -3.09 51.19 6.52
CA ILE A 10 -3.05 49.76 6.86
C ILE A 10 -4.43 49.18 6.60
N LEU A 11 -4.58 48.32 5.59
CA LEU A 11 -5.63 47.29 5.60
C LEU A 11 -5.24 46.08 4.74
N CYS A 12 -4.84 45.03 5.45
CA CYS A 12 -4.84 43.60 5.12
C CYS A 12 -4.77 43.15 3.65
N LEU A 13 -3.58 42.73 3.22
CA LEU A 13 -3.40 41.72 2.18
C LEU A 13 -3.93 40.37 2.70
N ALA A 14 -5.05 39.90 2.16
CA ALA A 14 -5.50 38.53 2.31
C ALA A 14 -4.58 37.62 1.47
N ALA A 15 -3.64 36.94 2.12
CA ALA A 15 -2.89 35.86 1.52
C ALA A 15 -3.81 34.62 1.46
N PHE A 16 -4.40 34.36 0.30
CA PHE A 16 -4.94 33.04 -0.01
C PHE A 16 -3.77 32.07 -0.16
N GLY A 17 -3.41 31.43 0.97
CA GLY A 17 -2.55 30.26 0.95
C GLY A 17 -3.28 29.15 0.22
N SER A 18 -2.98 28.99 -1.08
CA SER A 18 -3.37 27.81 -1.84
C SER A 18 -2.78 26.58 -1.14
N CYS A 19 -3.65 25.73 -0.62
CA CYS A 19 -3.26 24.44 -0.08
C CYS A 19 -2.76 23.59 -1.24
N GLY A 20 -1.46 23.66 -1.52
CA GLY A 20 -0.80 22.73 -2.41
C GLY A 20 -0.89 21.35 -1.78
N THR A 21 -1.82 20.53 -2.26
CA THR A 21 -1.76 19.08 -2.06
C THR A 21 -0.36 18.67 -2.50
N PRO A 22 0.50 18.10 -1.63
CA PRO A 22 1.77 17.60 -2.10
C PRO A 22 1.46 16.53 -3.15
N LYS A 23 1.71 16.88 -4.41
CA LYS A 23 1.75 15.95 -5.52
C LYS A 23 2.77 14.91 -5.10
N ALA A 24 2.33 13.69 -4.82
CA ALA A 24 3.20 12.56 -4.60
C ALA A 24 4.14 12.48 -5.81
N THR A 25 5.35 12.99 -5.63
CA THR A 25 6.40 12.95 -6.63
C THR A 25 6.69 11.48 -6.88
N GLY A 26 6.24 10.99 -8.05
CA GLY A 26 6.52 9.66 -8.54
C GLY A 26 8.02 9.51 -8.78
N GLY A 27 8.74 9.17 -7.72
CA GLY A 27 10.04 8.52 -7.82
C GLY A 27 9.84 7.07 -8.24
N SER A 28 10.70 6.59 -9.11
CA SER A 28 10.83 5.21 -9.62
C SER A 28 11.14 4.18 -8.52
N GLY A 29 10.24 4.01 -7.53
CA GLY A 29 10.50 3.35 -6.24
C GLY A 29 9.59 2.16 -5.92
N PHE A 30 9.16 1.38 -6.92
CA PHE A 30 8.39 0.16 -6.65
C PHE A 30 9.30 -0.98 -6.17
N PRO A 31 8.94 -1.74 -5.12
CA PRO A 31 9.82 -2.70 -4.49
C PRO A 31 9.85 -4.08 -5.18
N TYR A 32 10.18 -4.11 -6.47
CA TYR A 32 10.32 -5.35 -7.26
C TYR A 32 11.48 -6.27 -6.83
N ALA A 33 12.26 -5.89 -5.81
CA ALA A 33 13.42 -6.65 -5.33
C ALA A 33 13.34 -6.96 -3.83
N THR A 34 12.16 -6.90 -3.22
CA THR A 34 11.99 -7.16 -1.78
C THR A 34 10.77 -8.04 -1.53
N THR A 35 10.99 -9.03 -0.67
CA THR A 35 9.93 -9.88 -0.12
C THR A 35 9.26 -9.16 1.05
N TRP A 36 7.94 -9.15 1.06
CA TRP A 36 7.10 -8.44 2.03
C TRP A 36 6.34 -9.42 2.90
N GLU A 37 6.44 -9.29 4.22
CA GLU A 37 5.67 -10.09 5.17
C GLU A 37 4.48 -9.26 5.69
N LEU A 38 3.29 -9.85 5.64
CA LEU A 38 2.06 -9.21 6.09
C LEU A 38 2.10 -8.94 7.60
N ASP A 39 1.77 -7.72 8.00
CA ASP A 39 1.66 -7.34 9.41
C ASP A 39 0.28 -6.78 9.79
N PHE A 40 -0.60 -6.58 8.81
CA PHE A 40 -1.97 -6.12 9.02
C PHE A 40 -2.87 -6.50 7.84
N ILE A 41 -4.11 -6.89 8.15
CA ILE A 41 -5.17 -7.12 7.17
C ILE A 41 -6.51 -6.58 7.70
N SER A 42 -7.25 -5.91 6.82
CA SER A 42 -8.60 -5.40 7.13
C SER A 42 -9.69 -6.47 6.96
N GLY A 43 -10.90 -6.18 7.45
CA GLY A 43 -12.10 -6.96 7.13
C GLY A 43 -12.36 -8.19 8.01
N THR A 44 -11.59 -8.41 9.07
CA THR A 44 -11.77 -9.55 9.99
C THR A 44 -12.14 -9.12 11.41
N ARG A 45 -12.92 -9.94 12.11
CA ARG A 45 -13.14 -9.84 13.57
C ARG A 45 -12.18 -10.72 14.38
N ILE A 46 -11.43 -11.59 13.71
CA ILE A 46 -10.45 -12.49 14.31
C ILE A 46 -9.12 -11.72 14.45
N ALA A 47 -8.43 -11.89 15.57
CA ALA A 47 -7.11 -11.31 15.78
C ALA A 47 -6.12 -11.80 14.70
N PHE A 48 -5.16 -10.96 14.32
CA PHE A 48 -4.21 -11.26 13.25
C PHE A 48 -3.48 -12.60 13.45
N GLU A 49 -2.99 -12.85 14.66
CA GLU A 49 -2.30 -14.11 15.01
C GLU A 49 -3.25 -15.32 14.99
N GLY A 50 -4.57 -15.11 15.19
CA GLY A 50 -5.57 -16.15 15.03
C GLY A 50 -5.94 -16.45 13.57
N LEU A 51 -5.71 -15.49 12.65
CA LEU A 51 -5.86 -15.73 11.22
C LEU A 51 -4.67 -16.50 10.64
N PHE A 52 -3.47 -16.27 11.18
CA PHE A 52 -2.21 -16.79 10.66
C PHE A 52 -1.40 -17.45 11.78
N PRO A 53 -1.91 -18.53 12.39
CA PRO A 53 -1.28 -19.16 13.56
C PRO A 53 0.05 -19.84 13.22
N ASP A 54 0.20 -20.36 12.00
CA ASP A 54 1.39 -21.13 11.60
C ASP A 54 2.45 -20.26 10.92
N ARG A 55 2.02 -19.43 9.98
CA ARG A 55 2.92 -18.59 9.17
C ARG A 55 2.18 -17.37 8.62
N LYS A 56 2.91 -16.26 8.49
CA LYS A 56 2.38 -15.00 7.97
C LYS A 56 2.43 -14.99 6.43
N PRO A 57 1.41 -14.43 5.76
CA PRO A 57 1.44 -14.27 4.31
C PRO A 57 2.64 -13.45 3.86
N VAL A 58 3.18 -13.82 2.71
CA VAL A 58 4.33 -13.19 2.07
C VAL A 58 3.98 -12.80 0.64
N LEU A 59 4.51 -11.67 0.20
CA LEU A 59 4.31 -11.10 -1.12
C LEU A 59 5.66 -10.68 -1.71
N THR A 60 6.00 -11.23 -2.86
CA THR A 60 7.19 -10.89 -3.64
C THR A 60 6.74 -10.49 -5.04
N PHE A 61 7.22 -9.35 -5.52
CA PHE A 61 6.93 -8.88 -6.88
C PHE A 61 8.05 -9.27 -7.83
N ASN A 62 7.72 -9.94 -8.92
CA ASN A 62 8.66 -10.39 -9.94
C ASN A 62 8.52 -9.49 -11.18
N ALA A 63 9.30 -8.40 -11.24
CA ALA A 63 9.24 -7.44 -12.35
C ALA A 63 9.45 -8.10 -13.73
N GLY A 64 10.38 -9.04 -13.83
CA GLY A 64 10.71 -9.71 -15.09
C GLY A 64 9.57 -10.57 -15.65
N GLU A 65 8.65 -11.00 -14.79
CA GLU A 65 7.53 -11.88 -15.17
C GLU A 65 6.18 -11.18 -15.15
N GLY A 66 6.08 -9.98 -14.58
CA GLY A 66 4.79 -9.31 -14.36
C GLY A 66 3.90 -10.07 -13.38
N THR A 67 4.50 -10.78 -12.41
CA THR A 67 3.78 -11.58 -11.42
C THR A 67 4.09 -11.14 -9.99
N ALA A 68 3.18 -11.47 -9.09
CA ALA A 68 3.39 -11.48 -7.65
C ALA A 68 3.26 -12.91 -7.14
N SER A 69 4.13 -13.31 -6.23
CA SER A 69 4.14 -14.66 -5.67
C SER A 69 4.43 -14.65 -4.17
N GLY A 70 4.20 -15.79 -3.52
CA GLY A 70 4.57 -15.98 -2.13
C GLY A 70 3.70 -17.03 -1.45
N ASN A 71 3.45 -16.85 -0.17
CA ASN A 71 2.53 -17.69 0.59
C ASN A 71 1.36 -16.88 1.12
N SER A 72 0.21 -17.52 1.26
CA SER A 72 -1.03 -16.89 1.73
C SER A 72 -1.35 -17.22 3.19
N GLY A 73 -0.35 -17.63 3.98
CA GLY A 73 -0.52 -18.09 5.36
C GLY A 73 -0.76 -19.60 5.48
N CYS A 74 -1.06 -20.28 4.38
CA CYS A 74 -1.21 -21.74 4.33
C CYS A 74 -0.55 -22.26 3.04
N ASN A 75 -1.20 -22.05 1.89
CA ASN A 75 -0.67 -22.46 0.59
C ASN A 75 0.17 -21.36 -0.11
N GLY A 76 0.98 -21.77 -1.08
CA GLY A 76 1.65 -20.87 -2.01
C GLY A 76 0.70 -20.27 -3.04
N TYR A 77 1.01 -19.10 -3.57
CA TYR A 77 0.24 -18.49 -4.66
C TYR A 77 1.17 -17.76 -5.64
N THR A 78 0.68 -17.62 -6.86
CA THR A 78 1.22 -16.72 -7.88
C THR A 78 0.05 -16.05 -8.57
N ALA A 79 0.13 -14.75 -8.85
CA ALA A 79 -0.88 -14.00 -9.59
C ALA A 79 -0.20 -13.02 -10.55
N PRO A 80 -0.76 -12.76 -11.75
CA PRO A 80 -0.36 -11.62 -12.56
C PRO A 80 -0.53 -10.32 -11.76
N VAL A 81 0.34 -9.34 -11.98
CA VAL A 81 0.22 -8.03 -11.34
C VAL A 81 0.57 -6.92 -12.33
N GLU A 82 -0.33 -5.94 -12.43
CA GLU A 82 -0.12 -4.75 -13.24
C GLU A 82 0.04 -3.54 -12.34
N ILE A 83 1.08 -2.75 -12.58
CA ILE A 83 1.40 -1.57 -11.77
C ILE A 83 1.66 -0.40 -12.72
N SER A 84 0.99 0.72 -12.47
CA SER A 84 1.14 1.95 -13.23
C SER A 84 1.03 3.15 -12.30
N GLY A 85 2.13 3.87 -12.12
CA GLY A 85 2.22 4.92 -11.10
C GLY A 85 1.94 4.35 -9.71
N ASN A 86 0.91 4.87 -9.03
CA ASN A 86 0.44 4.38 -7.73
C ASN A 86 -0.73 3.37 -7.83
N ARG A 87 -1.16 3.02 -9.04
CA ARG A 87 -2.17 1.98 -9.27
C ARG A 87 -1.50 0.61 -9.23
N ILE A 88 -2.18 -0.35 -8.62
CA ILE A 88 -1.82 -1.76 -8.63
C ILE A 88 -3.07 -2.58 -8.86
N GLU A 89 -2.97 -3.66 -9.63
CA GLU A 89 -4.07 -4.60 -9.84
C GLU A 89 -3.51 -6.01 -9.89
N PHE A 90 -4.12 -6.91 -9.13
CA PHE A 90 -3.79 -8.33 -9.15
C PHE A 90 -4.77 -9.06 -10.06
N GLY A 91 -4.23 -9.82 -11.00
CA GLY A 91 -5.00 -10.70 -11.86
C GLY A 91 -5.51 -11.95 -11.12
N GLN A 92 -6.14 -12.84 -11.88
CA GLN A 92 -6.58 -14.12 -11.33
C GLN A 92 -5.37 -14.95 -10.87
N PRO A 93 -5.37 -15.47 -9.63
CA PRO A 93 -4.28 -16.30 -9.15
C PRO A 93 -4.22 -17.60 -9.94
N GLY A 94 -3.00 -18.08 -10.16
CA GLY A 94 -2.73 -19.39 -10.74
C GLY A 94 -3.13 -20.54 -9.82
N PRO A 95 -2.92 -21.79 -10.28
CA PRO A 95 -3.20 -22.97 -9.47
C PRO A 95 -2.41 -22.97 -8.17
N SER A 96 -3.03 -23.49 -7.12
CA SER A 96 -2.46 -23.57 -5.77
C SER A 96 -2.89 -24.89 -5.13
N THR A 97 -2.15 -25.32 -4.11
CA THR A 97 -2.53 -26.48 -3.29
C THR A 97 -3.83 -26.20 -2.52
N MET A 98 -4.58 -27.25 -2.18
CA MET A 98 -5.89 -27.16 -1.52
C MET A 98 -5.83 -27.50 -0.02
N MET A 99 -4.71 -27.21 0.66
CA MET A 99 -4.62 -27.39 2.11
C MET A 99 -5.49 -26.35 2.83
N TYR A 100 -6.12 -26.72 3.95
CA TYR A 100 -6.89 -25.78 4.76
C TYR A 100 -6.24 -25.60 6.13
N CYS A 101 -5.82 -24.36 6.45
CA CYS A 101 -5.23 -23.99 7.73
C CYS A 101 -6.10 -22.99 8.52
N GLY A 102 -7.29 -22.65 8.01
CA GLY A 102 -8.19 -21.63 8.59
C GLY A 102 -8.64 -20.57 7.57
N PRO A 103 -9.35 -19.52 8.02
CA PRO A 103 -9.93 -18.51 7.13
C PRO A 103 -8.92 -17.48 6.59
N GLY A 104 -7.72 -17.40 7.19
CA GLY A 104 -6.74 -16.35 6.89
C GLY A 104 -6.30 -16.31 5.43
N GLU A 105 -6.13 -17.47 4.80
CA GLU A 105 -5.72 -17.56 3.39
C GLU A 105 -6.75 -16.94 2.45
N ASN A 106 -8.02 -17.32 2.58
CA ASN A 106 -9.09 -16.80 1.74
C ASN A 106 -9.22 -15.28 1.95
N GLN A 107 -9.19 -14.83 3.20
CA GLN A 107 -9.22 -13.41 3.52
C GLN A 107 -8.05 -12.64 2.85
N PHE A 108 -6.83 -13.17 2.93
CA PHE A 108 -5.66 -12.56 2.30
C PHE A 108 -5.81 -12.45 0.77
N ARG A 109 -6.19 -13.55 0.11
CA ARG A 109 -6.38 -13.59 -1.34
C ARG A 109 -7.49 -12.65 -1.82
N GLU A 110 -8.60 -12.59 -1.10
CA GLU A 110 -9.69 -11.65 -1.41
C GLU A 110 -9.25 -10.19 -1.28
N MET A 111 -8.45 -9.86 -0.25
CA MET A 111 -7.97 -8.50 -0.09
C MET A 111 -6.99 -8.11 -1.20
N LEU A 112 -6.11 -9.04 -1.64
CA LEU A 112 -5.24 -8.80 -2.79
C LEU A 112 -6.02 -8.50 -4.07
N GLN A 113 -7.15 -9.17 -4.29
CA GLN A 113 -8.00 -8.92 -5.46
C GLN A 113 -8.79 -7.59 -5.39
N LYS A 114 -8.98 -7.03 -4.19
CA LYS A 114 -9.76 -5.79 -3.99
C LYS A 114 -8.90 -4.53 -4.06
N VAL A 115 -7.62 -4.60 -3.74
CA VAL A 115 -6.75 -3.41 -3.72
C VAL A 115 -6.56 -2.86 -5.13
N ASN A 116 -6.48 -1.53 -5.23
CA ASN A 116 -6.26 -0.82 -6.49
C ASN A 116 -5.14 0.23 -6.42
N ARG A 117 -4.58 0.48 -5.23
CA ARG A 117 -3.50 1.46 -5.01
C ARG A 117 -2.44 0.91 -4.06
N TRP A 118 -1.22 1.40 -4.20
CA TRP A 118 -0.11 1.07 -3.34
C TRP A 118 0.65 2.32 -2.90
N GLU A 119 1.28 2.24 -1.74
CA GLU A 119 2.25 3.23 -1.27
C GLU A 119 3.30 2.58 -0.36
N VAL A 120 4.48 3.19 -0.30
CA VAL A 120 5.50 2.86 0.70
C VAL A 120 5.67 4.08 1.59
N ASN A 121 5.46 3.90 2.90
CA ASN A 121 5.57 5.01 3.84
C ASN A 121 7.03 5.30 4.23
N SER A 122 7.25 6.38 4.99
CA SER A 122 8.59 6.79 5.45
C SER A 122 9.35 5.74 6.25
N ASN A 123 8.62 4.79 6.86
CA ASN A 123 9.19 3.70 7.65
C ASN A 123 9.53 2.46 6.78
N GLY A 124 9.38 2.57 5.46
CA GLY A 124 9.66 1.49 4.51
C GLY A 124 8.64 0.36 4.55
N LYS A 125 7.42 0.59 5.07
CA LYS A 125 6.31 -0.38 5.00
C LYS A 125 5.50 -0.18 3.74
N LEU A 126 5.20 -1.29 3.05
CA LEU A 126 4.29 -1.31 1.92
C LEU A 126 2.85 -1.35 2.44
N THR A 127 1.98 -0.51 1.87
CA THR A 127 0.55 -0.53 2.11
C THR A 127 -0.18 -0.70 0.79
N LEU A 128 -1.12 -1.64 0.75
CA LEU A 128 -2.04 -1.81 -0.38
C LEU A 128 -3.42 -1.32 0.03
N LEU A 129 -4.03 -0.50 -0.82
CA LEU A 129 -5.25 0.25 -0.53
C LEU A 129 -6.36 -0.07 -1.52
N LEU A 130 -7.60 0.08 -1.05
CA LEU A 130 -8.77 0.26 -1.89
C LEU A 130 -9.16 1.73 -1.83
N GLY A 131 -8.84 2.48 -2.89
CA GLY A 131 -8.89 3.94 -2.88
C GLY A 131 -7.86 4.50 -1.90
N ASP A 132 -8.34 5.09 -0.81
CA ASP A 132 -7.51 5.62 0.29
C ASP A 132 -7.66 4.79 1.58
N ILE A 133 -8.37 3.67 1.53
CA ILE A 133 -8.57 2.79 2.69
C ILE A 133 -7.46 1.74 2.71
N PRO A 134 -6.64 1.67 3.77
CA PRO A 134 -5.59 0.68 3.88
C PRO A 134 -6.19 -0.71 4.10
N MET A 135 -5.92 -1.64 3.18
CA MET A 135 -6.47 -2.99 3.21
C MET A 135 -5.46 -4.00 3.76
N LEU A 136 -4.20 -3.85 3.36
CA LEU A 136 -3.08 -4.70 3.73
C LEU A 136 -1.87 -3.83 4.04
N ARG A 137 -1.10 -4.17 5.08
CA ARG A 137 0.23 -3.59 5.31
C ARG A 137 1.25 -4.69 5.48
N PHE A 138 2.45 -4.38 5.04
CA PHE A 138 3.57 -5.28 5.04
C PHE A 138 4.82 -4.59 5.56
N LYS A 139 5.63 -5.35 6.28
CA LYS A 139 7.03 -5.02 6.57
C LYS A 139 7.93 -5.77 5.60
N LYS A 140 9.17 -5.31 5.42
CA LYS A 140 10.18 -6.11 4.74
C LYS A 140 10.33 -7.43 5.48
N ALA A 141 10.33 -8.54 4.74
CA ALA A 141 10.63 -9.84 5.31
C ALA A 141 12.08 -9.83 5.82
N SER A 142 12.30 -10.45 6.98
CA SER A 142 13.67 -10.71 7.44
C SER A 142 14.32 -11.73 6.51
N PRO A 143 15.63 -11.60 6.22
CA PRO A 143 16.39 -12.64 5.52
C PRO A 143 16.34 -13.99 6.25
#